data_AF-A0AAE4QWV6-F1
#
_entry.id   AF-A0AAE4QWV6-F1
#
_cell.length_a   1.000
_cell.length_b   1.000
_cell.length_c   1.000
_cell.angle_alpha   90.00
_cell.angle_beta   90.00
_cell.angle_gamma   90.00
#
_symmetry.space_group_name_H-M   'P 1'
#
loop_
_entity.id
_entity.type
_entity.pdbx_description
1 polymer ?
#
loop_
_entity_poly.entity_id
_entity_poly.type
_entity_poly.pdbx_seq_one_letter_code
_entity_poly.pdbx_strand_id
1 'polypeptide(L)'
;MDVETEDDRAVDSSENTADLPTLDDAANDESDRETADNSAATTTTGATPSPTTSTPATTTAAATSTTSTQESSESSTTVPGTSEPTSRESSVPTEEATPETTEQTAMVEGPQDPESVRVGREFAIVNRDGVELGTAKVEDIVRTPGCGVELTLSITTSAEAGPDRWASIAPGDFAEVRSGGSTREATTLSSDCEQATRSTTTPLSPGRDYEIVIAFHLDDSAQQAMLRPNGTAGWIFDLPPLTTVAVTTSPAAAPTTGESATTPTGTKLTTTDIAEA
;
A
#
# COMPACT_ATOMS: atom_id res chain seq x y z
N MET A 1 -29.31 -11.46 60.66
CA MET A 1 -30.13 -10.24 60.73
C MET A 1 -29.82 -9.47 59.47
N ASP A 2 -30.60 -9.78 58.46
CA ASP A 2 -30.82 -9.07 57.21
C ASP A 2 -31.30 -7.64 57.49
N VAL A 3 -30.86 -6.68 56.66
CA VAL A 3 -31.67 -5.57 56.13
C VAL A 3 -31.03 -5.10 54.81
N GLU A 4 -31.67 -5.43 53.69
CA GLU A 4 -31.64 -4.68 52.43
C GLU A 4 -32.37 -3.33 52.62
N THR A 5 -32.03 -2.28 51.86
CA THR A 5 -32.93 -1.58 50.91
C THR A 5 -32.39 -0.19 50.51
N GLU A 6 -32.54 0.05 49.21
CA GLU A 6 -32.45 1.22 48.33
C GLU A 6 -32.88 2.59 48.89
N ASP A 7 -32.38 3.69 48.27
CA ASP A 7 -33.16 4.76 47.60
C ASP A 7 -32.22 5.95 47.33
N ASP A 8 -31.80 6.17 46.08
CA ASP A 8 -31.32 7.49 45.63
C ASP A 8 -32.13 7.86 44.38
N ARG A 9 -33.26 8.54 44.66
CA ARG A 9 -34.14 9.13 43.64
C ARG A 9 -33.55 10.44 43.12
N ALA A 10 -33.45 10.48 41.79
CA ALA A 10 -33.79 11.56 40.87
C ALA A 10 -34.08 12.96 41.44
N VAL A 11 -33.34 13.95 40.94
CA VAL A 11 -33.84 15.32 40.70
C VAL A 11 -33.68 15.62 39.21
N ASP A 12 -34.79 16.10 38.66
CA ASP A 12 -35.09 16.42 37.28
C ASP A 12 -34.76 17.90 36.95
N SER A 13 -34.45 18.15 35.68
CA SER A 13 -34.60 19.39 34.91
C SER A 13 -33.84 20.67 35.30
N SER A 14 -32.98 21.13 34.39
CA SER A 14 -33.03 22.50 33.83
C SER A 14 -32.27 22.57 32.50
N GLU A 15 -32.93 23.22 31.55
CA GLU A 15 -32.61 23.43 30.14
C GLU A 15 -31.25 24.11 29.88
N ASN A 16 -30.53 23.70 28.82
CA ASN A 16 -29.77 24.65 28.02
C ASN A 16 -29.71 24.19 26.55
N THR A 17 -30.58 24.80 25.76
CA THR A 17 -30.64 24.74 24.29
C THR A 17 -29.82 25.92 23.74
N ALA A 18 -29.32 25.80 22.50
CA ALA A 18 -28.47 26.73 21.72
C ALA A 18 -26.96 26.58 21.99
N ASP A 19 -26.10 26.35 20.99
CA ASP A 19 -25.95 27.20 19.80
C ASP A 19 -25.50 26.40 18.56
N LEU A 20 -26.20 26.60 17.45
CA LEU A 20 -25.78 26.21 16.10
C LEU A 20 -24.96 27.37 15.52
N PRO A 21 -23.81 27.16 14.85
CA PRO A 21 -23.11 28.25 14.19
C PRO A 21 -23.91 28.76 12.98
N THR A 22 -24.26 30.04 13.02
CA THR A 22 -24.94 30.78 11.95
C THR A 22 -23.96 31.13 10.83
N LEU A 23 -24.38 30.87 9.59
CA LEU A 23 -23.85 31.49 8.36
C LEU A 23 -24.23 32.99 8.33
N ASP A 24 -23.50 33.77 7.53
CA ASP A 24 -23.60 35.22 7.26
C ASP A 24 -22.81 36.16 8.20
N ASP A 25 -21.61 36.56 7.76
CA ASP A 25 -21.25 37.99 7.66
C ASP A 25 -20.03 38.14 6.74
N ALA A 26 -20.30 38.26 5.43
CA ALA A 26 -19.32 38.66 4.43
C ALA A 26 -19.66 40.09 3.99
N ALA A 27 -19.04 41.07 4.64
CA ALA A 27 -19.00 42.43 4.13
C ALA A 27 -17.71 43.14 4.56
N ASN A 28 -17.07 43.75 3.55
CA ASN A 28 -16.36 45.01 3.65
C ASN A 28 -14.86 44.98 4.01
N ASP A 29 -14.01 44.87 2.98
CA ASP A 29 -12.80 45.72 2.91
C ASP A 29 -12.62 46.21 1.47
N GLU A 30 -13.10 47.43 1.22
CA GLU A 30 -12.73 48.23 0.07
C GLU A 30 -11.36 48.88 0.36
N SER A 31 -10.42 48.72 -0.56
CA SER A 31 -9.30 49.66 -0.68
C SER A 31 -8.93 49.86 -2.14
N ASP A 32 -9.24 51.08 -2.58
CA ASP A 32 -8.87 51.73 -3.82
C ASP A 32 -7.38 51.58 -4.20
N ARG A 33 -7.14 51.43 -5.51
CA ARG A 33 -6.39 52.42 -6.31
C ARG A 33 -6.44 52.08 -7.80
N GLU A 34 -7.13 52.94 -8.55
CA GLU A 34 -6.97 53.10 -10.00
C GLU A 34 -5.59 53.70 -10.33
N THR A 35 -4.92 53.23 -11.39
CA THR A 35 -4.29 54.10 -12.41
C THR A 35 -4.03 53.32 -13.71
N ALA A 36 -4.90 53.58 -14.70
CA ALA A 36 -4.68 53.80 -16.14
C ALA A 36 -3.60 53.02 -16.96
N ASP A 37 -4.13 52.42 -18.04
CA ASP A 37 -3.69 52.49 -19.44
C ASP A 37 -2.36 51.79 -19.86
N ASN A 38 -2.50 50.67 -20.57
CA ASN A 38 -2.03 50.64 -21.95
C ASN A 38 -2.75 49.56 -22.79
N SER A 39 -3.17 49.98 -23.98
CA SER A 39 -3.87 49.21 -25.00
C SER A 39 -2.95 48.19 -25.70
N ALA A 40 -3.47 46.98 -26.00
CA ALA A 40 -3.37 46.36 -27.34
C ALA A 40 -4.10 45.01 -27.38
N ALA A 41 -4.89 44.85 -28.44
CA ALA A 41 -5.74 43.69 -28.73
C ALA A 41 -4.96 42.39 -28.99
N THR A 42 -5.59 41.25 -28.68
CA THR A 42 -5.80 40.17 -29.66
C THR A 42 -6.87 39.19 -29.16
N THR A 43 -7.83 38.97 -30.03
CA THR A 43 -8.91 37.98 -29.96
C THR A 43 -8.37 36.56 -29.84
N THR A 44 -8.86 35.76 -28.90
CA THR A 44 -9.00 34.31 -29.08
C THR A 44 -10.24 33.82 -28.33
N THR A 45 -11.24 33.50 -29.14
CA THR A 45 -12.40 32.68 -28.81
C THR A 45 -11.94 31.23 -28.60
N GLY A 46 -12.29 30.60 -27.48
CA GLY A 46 -12.05 29.18 -27.26
C GLY A 46 -12.73 28.68 -26.00
N ALA A 47 -13.74 27.84 -26.17
CA ALA A 47 -14.80 27.52 -25.22
C ALA A 47 -14.36 26.74 -23.96
N THR A 48 -14.97 27.11 -22.84
CA THR A 48 -15.07 26.37 -21.58
C THR A 48 -15.99 25.14 -21.75
N PRO A 49 -15.55 23.90 -21.45
CA PRO A 49 -16.47 22.81 -21.17
C PRO A 49 -16.91 22.83 -19.70
N SER A 50 -18.21 23.03 -19.47
CA SER A 50 -18.87 22.79 -18.19
C SER A 50 -18.90 21.29 -17.85
N PRO A 51 -18.67 20.87 -16.60
CA PRO A 51 -18.93 19.50 -16.17
C PRO A 51 -20.44 19.28 -16.00
N THR A 52 -20.99 18.33 -16.74
CA THR A 52 -22.37 17.85 -16.55
C THR A 52 -22.42 16.85 -15.40
N THR A 53 -23.07 17.25 -14.31
CA THR A 53 -23.52 16.40 -13.21
C THR A 53 -24.46 15.32 -13.74
N SER A 54 -24.10 14.04 -13.59
CA SER A 54 -25.00 12.92 -13.84
C SER A 54 -25.36 12.22 -12.53
N THR A 55 -26.59 12.45 -12.11
CA THR A 55 -27.29 11.74 -11.04
C THR A 55 -27.61 10.31 -11.51
N PRO A 56 -27.32 9.24 -10.73
CA PRO A 56 -27.89 7.94 -11.00
C PRO A 56 -29.35 7.89 -10.51
N ALA A 57 -30.25 7.58 -11.44
CA ALA A 57 -31.67 7.36 -11.18
C ALA A 57 -31.90 5.98 -10.54
N THR A 58 -32.76 5.97 -9.53
CA THR A 58 -33.39 4.80 -8.93
C THR A 58 -34.29 4.10 -9.94
N THR A 59 -34.10 2.81 -10.18
CA THR A 59 -35.11 1.95 -10.81
C THR A 59 -35.34 0.68 -9.99
N THR A 60 -36.59 0.55 -9.58
CA THR A 60 -37.18 -0.58 -8.85
C THR A 60 -37.75 -1.61 -9.84
N ALA A 61 -37.54 -2.88 -9.50
CA ALA A 61 -38.29 -4.10 -9.83
C ALA A 61 -38.43 -4.58 -11.29
N ALA A 62 -37.97 -5.83 -11.51
CA ALA A 62 -38.80 -6.90 -12.08
C ALA A 62 -38.27 -8.27 -11.64
N ALA A 63 -39.12 -9.01 -10.93
CA ALA A 63 -38.94 -10.42 -10.64
C ALA A 63 -39.21 -11.25 -11.90
N THR A 64 -38.36 -12.24 -12.16
CA THR A 64 -38.72 -13.36 -13.03
C THR A 64 -38.24 -14.65 -12.40
N SER A 65 -39.20 -15.35 -11.78
CA SER A 65 -39.08 -16.75 -11.40
C SER A 65 -38.81 -17.59 -12.63
N THR A 66 -37.78 -18.44 -12.58
CA THR A 66 -37.76 -19.67 -13.38
C THR A 66 -37.54 -20.85 -12.46
N THR A 67 -38.66 -21.48 -12.15
CA THR A 67 -38.76 -22.83 -11.62
C THR A 67 -38.14 -23.78 -12.64
N SER A 68 -37.14 -24.55 -12.23
CA SER A 68 -36.77 -25.79 -12.90
C SER A 68 -36.70 -26.88 -11.86
N THR A 69 -37.82 -27.60 -11.80
CA THR A 69 -38.02 -28.89 -11.18
C THR A 69 -37.00 -29.87 -11.77
N GLN A 70 -36.18 -30.48 -10.92
CA GLN A 70 -35.71 -31.82 -11.22
C GLN A 70 -35.77 -32.69 -9.98
N GLU A 71 -36.08 -33.94 -10.29
CA GLU A 71 -36.84 -34.90 -9.54
C GLU A 71 -36.00 -35.60 -8.47
N SER A 72 -36.71 -36.01 -7.44
CA SER A 72 -36.19 -36.69 -6.28
C SER A 72 -35.93 -38.17 -6.57
N SER A 73 -34.92 -38.71 -5.89
CA SER A 73 -34.96 -40.00 -5.20
C SER A 73 -34.68 -41.32 -5.94
N GLU A 74 -33.63 -41.97 -5.40
CA GLU A 74 -33.59 -43.37 -4.95
C GLU A 74 -33.42 -44.51 -5.96
N SER A 75 -32.28 -45.19 -5.86
CA SER A 75 -32.25 -46.66 -5.96
C SER A 75 -31.12 -47.24 -5.12
N SER A 76 -31.52 -47.69 -3.93
CA SER A 76 -30.87 -48.71 -3.12
C SER A 76 -30.72 -50.00 -3.92
N THR A 77 -29.53 -50.59 -3.93
CA THR A 77 -29.36 -52.02 -4.22
C THR A 77 -29.06 -52.73 -2.90
N THR A 78 -30.12 -53.30 -2.34
CA THR A 78 -30.09 -54.25 -1.23
C THR A 78 -29.97 -55.64 -1.82
N VAL A 79 -28.96 -56.41 -1.40
CA VAL A 79 -28.87 -57.86 -1.68
C VAL A 79 -29.40 -58.60 -0.45
N PRO A 80 -30.41 -59.48 -0.58
CA PRO A 80 -30.93 -60.23 0.57
C PRO A 80 -30.41 -61.68 0.61
N GLY A 81 -30.14 -62.14 1.84
CA GLY A 81 -30.30 -63.53 2.29
C GLY A 81 -29.07 -64.46 2.19
N THR A 82 -28.80 -65.42 3.09
CA THR A 82 -29.58 -66.01 4.19
C THR A 82 -28.68 -66.96 5.01
N SER A 83 -28.82 -66.96 6.36
CA SER A 83 -28.58 -68.05 7.36
C SER A 83 -27.17 -68.63 7.58
N GLU A 84 -26.70 -69.05 8.77
CA GLU A 84 -27.09 -69.03 10.20
C GLU A 84 -25.86 -69.66 10.98
N PRO A 85 -25.91 -70.08 12.25
CA PRO A 85 -25.11 -69.52 13.34
C PRO A 85 -24.02 -70.48 13.88
N THR A 86 -23.10 -69.96 14.69
CA THR A 86 -22.57 -70.76 15.81
C THR A 86 -22.36 -69.86 17.00
N SER A 87 -23.30 -69.95 17.93
CA SER A 87 -23.18 -69.45 19.30
C SER A 87 -21.99 -70.09 20.01
N ARG A 88 -21.29 -69.28 20.80
CA ARG A 88 -20.79 -69.53 22.16
C ARG A 88 -20.06 -68.27 22.60
N GLU A 89 -20.77 -67.34 23.23
CA GLU A 89 -20.93 -67.26 24.70
C GLU A 89 -19.60 -66.85 25.35
N SER A 90 -19.52 -65.59 25.79
CA SER A 90 -19.23 -65.24 27.19
C SER A 90 -18.73 -63.79 27.34
N SER A 91 -19.46 -63.05 28.19
CA SER A 91 -19.00 -61.92 29.01
C SER A 91 -18.96 -60.51 28.42
N VAL A 92 -20.05 -59.77 28.68
CA VAL A 92 -20.06 -58.33 29.03
C VAL A 92 -20.69 -58.33 30.45
N PRO A 93 -20.27 -57.53 31.44
CA PRO A 93 -19.93 -56.12 31.30
C PRO A 93 -18.73 -55.61 32.14
N THR A 94 -18.21 -54.43 31.80
CA THR A 94 -17.88 -53.34 32.75
C THR A 94 -17.34 -52.15 31.93
N GLU A 95 -18.05 -51.02 32.06
CA GLU A 95 -17.62 -49.60 31.98
C GLU A 95 -16.52 -49.25 30.96
N GLU A 96 -16.86 -48.58 29.86
CA GLU A 96 -17.06 -47.13 29.83
C GLU A 96 -15.93 -46.35 30.53
N ALA A 97 -14.85 -46.14 29.78
CA ALA A 97 -14.14 -44.87 29.74
C ALA A 97 -13.24 -44.93 28.51
N THR A 98 -13.80 -44.60 27.35
CA THR A 98 -13.02 -44.04 26.25
C THR A 98 -12.13 -42.96 26.87
N PRO A 99 -10.81 -42.95 26.69
CA PRO A 99 -10.06 -41.75 27.05
C PRO A 99 -10.68 -40.64 26.21
N GLU A 100 -11.34 -39.69 26.85
CA GLU A 100 -11.62 -38.39 26.28
C GLU A 100 -10.24 -37.80 25.93
N THR A 101 -9.77 -38.18 24.75
CA THR A 101 -8.74 -37.43 24.05
C THR A 101 -9.46 -36.15 23.74
N THR A 102 -9.33 -35.19 24.66
CA THR A 102 -9.54 -33.79 24.37
C THR A 102 -8.70 -33.56 23.13
N GLU A 103 -9.35 -33.51 21.98
CA GLU A 103 -8.73 -33.18 20.71
C GLU A 103 -8.33 -31.71 20.87
N GLN A 104 -7.24 -31.50 21.59
CA GLN A 104 -6.59 -30.22 21.71
C GLN A 104 -6.14 -29.94 20.28
N THR A 105 -6.98 -29.20 19.55
CA THR A 105 -6.68 -28.73 18.21
C THR A 105 -5.33 -28.02 18.33
N ALA A 106 -4.26 -28.69 17.90
CA ALA A 106 -2.96 -28.06 17.85
C ALA A 106 -3.12 -26.93 16.85
N MET A 107 -3.20 -25.70 17.34
CA MET A 107 -3.15 -24.52 16.49
C MET A 107 -1.84 -24.62 15.71
N VAL A 108 -1.95 -24.69 14.39
CA VAL A 108 -0.78 -24.69 13.52
C VAL A 108 -0.18 -23.30 13.64
N GLU A 109 0.93 -23.20 14.37
CA GLU A 109 1.64 -21.94 14.55
C GLU A 109 2.11 -21.42 13.18
N GLY A 110 1.95 -20.13 12.95
CA GLY A 110 2.36 -19.46 11.72
C GLY A 110 3.86 -19.19 11.65
N PRO A 111 4.33 -18.53 10.58
CA PRO A 111 5.74 -18.17 10.41
C PRO A 111 6.24 -17.31 11.58
N GLN A 112 7.37 -17.70 12.16
CA GLN A 112 8.04 -16.94 13.23
C GLN A 112 9.20 -16.08 12.71
N ASP A 113 9.83 -16.50 11.62
CA ASP A 113 10.92 -15.82 10.97
C ASP A 113 10.46 -15.10 9.69
N PRO A 114 11.06 -13.95 9.34
CA PRO A 114 10.75 -13.28 8.08
C PRO A 114 11.11 -14.13 6.86
N GLU A 115 10.30 -14.04 5.81
CA GLU A 115 10.53 -14.76 4.56
C GLU A 115 11.16 -13.85 3.51
N SER A 116 12.06 -14.38 2.67
CA SER A 116 12.60 -13.63 1.53
C SER A 116 11.73 -13.82 0.29
N VAL A 117 11.24 -12.71 -0.28
CA VAL A 117 10.38 -12.69 -1.48
C VAL A 117 11.06 -11.94 -2.62
N ARG A 118 10.56 -12.15 -3.84
CA ARG A 118 11.09 -11.48 -5.04
C ARG A 118 10.05 -10.51 -5.60
N VAL A 119 10.53 -9.36 -6.06
CA VAL A 119 9.73 -8.41 -6.84
C VAL A 119 9.11 -9.12 -8.06
N GLY A 120 7.84 -8.81 -8.34
CA GLY A 120 7.02 -9.39 -9.38
C GLY A 120 6.42 -10.77 -9.06
N ARG A 121 6.67 -11.33 -7.87
CA ARG A 121 6.08 -12.60 -7.43
C ARG A 121 5.07 -12.37 -6.32
N GLU A 122 3.95 -13.06 -6.43
CA GLU A 122 2.94 -13.11 -5.38
C GLU A 122 3.42 -13.99 -4.21
N PHE A 123 3.06 -13.59 -2.99
CA PHE A 123 3.32 -14.31 -1.76
C PHE A 123 2.13 -14.16 -0.79
N ALA A 124 1.93 -15.16 0.07
CA ALA A 124 0.88 -15.14 1.07
C ALA A 124 1.29 -14.30 2.27
N ILE A 125 0.33 -13.53 2.80
CA ILE A 125 0.45 -12.76 4.02
C ILE A 125 -0.23 -13.55 5.12
N VAL A 126 0.57 -14.11 6.03
CA VAL A 126 0.11 -15.01 7.10
C VAL A 126 0.51 -14.42 8.44
N ASN A 127 -0.40 -14.44 9.41
CA ASN A 127 -0.10 -14.03 10.77
C ASN A 127 0.69 -15.12 11.52
N ARG A 128 1.16 -14.80 12.74
CA ARG A 128 1.90 -15.76 13.58
C ARG A 128 1.06 -16.92 14.11
N ASP A 129 -0.26 -16.84 14.01
CA ASP A 129 -1.19 -17.90 14.39
C ASP A 129 -1.52 -18.83 13.20
N GLY A 130 -0.90 -18.59 12.03
CA GLY A 130 -1.09 -19.42 10.83
C GLY A 130 -2.30 -19.04 9.98
N VAL A 131 -2.99 -17.93 10.31
CA VAL A 131 -4.15 -17.43 9.58
C VAL A 131 -3.70 -16.61 8.36
N GLU A 132 -4.23 -16.95 7.20
CA GLU A 132 -3.99 -16.22 5.96
C GLU A 132 -4.82 -14.93 5.92
N LEU A 133 -4.12 -13.79 5.86
CA LEU A 133 -4.73 -12.46 5.81
C LEU A 133 -4.98 -11.99 4.36
N GLY A 134 -4.30 -12.61 3.39
CA GLY A 134 -4.40 -12.32 1.96
C GLY A 134 -3.13 -12.67 1.21
N THR A 135 -3.01 -12.19 -0.03
CA THR A 135 -1.77 -12.22 -0.82
C THR A 135 -1.29 -10.82 -1.13
N ALA A 136 0.02 -10.70 -1.36
CA ALA A 136 0.63 -9.47 -1.82
C ALA A 136 1.65 -9.76 -2.93
N LYS A 137 1.87 -8.77 -3.78
CA LYS A 137 2.92 -8.75 -4.79
C LYS A 137 3.54 -7.36 -4.85
N VAL A 138 4.86 -7.31 -4.76
CA VAL A 138 5.62 -6.08 -5.01
C VAL A 138 5.81 -5.95 -6.51
N GLU A 139 5.14 -5.00 -7.15
CA GLU A 139 5.14 -4.83 -8.61
C GLU A 139 6.34 -4.02 -9.09
N ASP A 140 6.56 -2.87 -8.46
CA ASP A 140 7.59 -1.91 -8.85
C ASP A 140 8.15 -1.17 -7.63
N ILE A 141 9.43 -0.79 -7.72
CA ILE A 141 10.14 -0.07 -6.67
C ILE A 141 10.93 1.05 -7.32
N VAL A 142 10.62 2.30 -6.96
CA VAL A 142 11.38 3.48 -7.35
C VAL A 142 12.06 4.05 -6.12
N ARG A 143 13.35 4.38 -6.24
CA ARG A 143 14.08 5.05 -5.17
C ARG A 143 14.57 6.41 -5.63
N THR A 144 14.34 7.40 -4.78
CA THR A 144 14.77 8.77 -5.01
C THR A 144 15.73 9.17 -3.90
N PRO A 145 17.01 9.49 -4.20
CA PRO A 145 17.97 9.91 -3.18
C PRO A 145 17.42 11.04 -2.31
N GLY A 146 17.45 10.86 -0.99
CA GLY A 146 16.90 11.82 -0.01
C GLY A 146 15.37 11.88 0.10
N CYS A 147 14.64 11.18 -0.78
CA CYS A 147 13.17 11.11 -0.76
C CYS A 147 12.62 9.69 -0.60
N GLY A 148 13.47 8.73 -0.21
CA GLY A 148 13.06 7.39 0.18
C GLY A 148 12.65 6.49 -0.99
N VAL A 149 11.64 5.65 -0.72
CA VAL A 149 11.16 4.59 -1.61
C VAL A 149 9.70 4.84 -1.94
N GLU A 150 9.35 4.72 -3.21
CA GLU A 150 7.97 4.59 -3.70
C GLU A 150 7.77 3.15 -4.19
N LEU A 151 6.74 2.49 -3.67
CA LEU A 151 6.48 1.08 -3.84
C LEU A 151 5.07 0.87 -4.41
N THR A 152 4.97 0.14 -5.52
CA THR A 152 3.68 -0.30 -6.06
C THR A 152 3.41 -1.73 -5.60
N LEU A 153 2.29 -1.93 -4.91
CA LEU A 153 1.85 -3.20 -4.37
C LEU A 153 0.50 -3.60 -4.97
N SER A 154 0.38 -4.86 -5.38
CA SER A 154 -0.92 -5.50 -5.55
C SER A 154 -1.24 -6.30 -4.29
N ILE A 155 -2.43 -6.13 -3.73
CA ILE A 155 -2.89 -6.84 -2.52
C ILE A 155 -4.25 -7.45 -2.79
N THR A 156 -4.42 -8.73 -2.50
CA THR A 156 -5.73 -9.39 -2.44
C THR A 156 -5.99 -9.78 -1.00
N THR A 157 -6.96 -9.14 -0.37
CA THR A 157 -7.30 -9.40 1.04
C THR A 157 -8.18 -10.63 1.19
N SER A 158 -7.98 -11.38 2.27
CA SER A 158 -8.88 -12.48 2.65
C SER A 158 -10.30 -11.97 2.89
N ALA A 159 -11.29 -12.83 2.64
CA ALA A 159 -12.71 -12.53 2.86
C ALA A 159 -13.09 -12.49 4.36
N GLU A 160 -12.19 -12.89 5.26
CA GLU A 160 -12.42 -12.88 6.70
C GLU A 160 -12.60 -11.45 7.24
N ALA A 161 -13.73 -11.20 7.89
CA ALA A 161 -14.08 -9.89 8.45
C ALA A 161 -13.69 -9.73 9.94
N GLY A 162 -12.89 -10.66 10.48
CA GLY A 162 -12.49 -10.72 11.89
C GLY A 162 -11.61 -9.55 12.35
N PRO A 163 -11.33 -9.47 13.66
CA PRO A 163 -10.39 -8.49 14.21
C PRO A 163 -8.96 -8.73 13.73
N ASP A 164 -8.61 -9.97 13.41
CA ASP A 164 -7.26 -10.38 12.99
C ASP A 164 -7.01 -10.18 11.49
N ARG A 165 -7.98 -9.61 10.76
CA ARG A 165 -7.83 -9.36 9.32
C ARG A 165 -6.77 -8.29 9.04
N TRP A 166 -6.23 -8.30 7.82
CA TRP A 166 -5.39 -7.21 7.35
C TRP A 166 -6.23 -5.95 7.06
N ALA A 167 -6.25 -5.02 8.02
CA ALA A 167 -7.15 -3.87 8.00
C ALA A 167 -6.58 -2.62 7.31
N SER A 168 -5.26 -2.51 7.16
CA SER A 168 -4.61 -1.36 6.56
C SER A 168 -3.17 -1.65 6.15
N ILE A 169 -2.63 -0.82 5.27
CA ILE A 169 -1.20 -0.73 4.99
C ILE A 169 -0.73 0.72 5.14
N ALA A 170 0.40 0.92 5.81
CA ALA A 170 0.96 2.23 6.14
C ALA A 170 2.49 2.23 6.01
N PRO A 171 3.14 3.41 5.96
CA PRO A 171 4.60 3.49 5.97
C PRO A 171 5.25 2.75 7.15
N GLY A 172 4.60 2.72 8.31
CA GLY A 172 5.09 2.01 9.51
C GLY A 172 5.06 0.48 9.39
N ASP A 173 4.38 -0.09 8.41
CA ASP A 173 4.45 -1.53 8.11
C ASP A 173 5.74 -1.90 7.37
N PHE A 174 6.60 -0.93 7.05
CA PHE A 174 7.87 -1.18 6.37
C PHE A 174 9.05 -0.98 7.31
N ALA A 175 10.14 -1.69 7.05
CA ALA A 175 11.40 -1.51 7.75
C ALA A 175 12.60 -1.73 6.81
N GLU A 176 13.70 -1.01 7.06
CA GLU A 176 15.01 -1.36 6.51
C GLU A 176 15.52 -2.63 7.20
N VAL A 177 16.05 -3.57 6.42
CA VAL A 177 16.83 -4.70 6.95
C VAL A 177 18.30 -4.37 6.83
N ARG A 178 19.01 -4.31 7.96
CA ARG A 178 20.43 -3.95 8.01
C ARG A 178 21.33 -5.18 7.99
N SER A 179 22.58 -4.96 7.62
CA SER A 179 23.65 -5.93 7.78
C SER A 179 23.73 -6.40 9.24
N GLY A 180 23.49 -7.69 9.47
CA GLY A 180 23.38 -8.28 10.81
C GLY A 180 21.97 -8.64 11.25
N GLY A 181 20.95 -8.39 10.43
CA GLY A 181 19.57 -8.85 10.64
C GLY A 181 18.70 -7.94 11.51
N SER A 182 19.25 -6.86 12.06
CA SER A 182 18.45 -5.85 12.77
C SER A 182 17.58 -5.05 11.80
N THR A 183 16.38 -4.67 12.23
CA THR A 183 15.47 -3.83 11.45
C THR A 183 15.40 -2.41 11.97
N ARG A 184 15.24 -1.43 11.07
CA ARG A 184 14.87 -0.04 11.41
C ARG A 184 13.52 0.27 10.76
N GLU A 185 12.53 0.67 11.56
CA GLU A 185 11.22 1.03 11.02
C GLU A 185 11.33 2.19 10.02
N ALA A 186 10.55 2.09 8.95
CA ALA A 186 10.40 3.16 7.98
C ALA A 186 9.57 4.29 8.58
N THR A 187 9.80 5.51 8.09
CA THR A 187 9.03 6.67 8.51
C THR A 187 8.27 7.25 7.33
N THR A 188 7.35 8.17 7.60
CA THR A 188 6.73 8.96 6.54
C THR A 188 7.78 9.83 5.83
N LEU A 189 7.54 10.16 4.57
CA LEU A 189 8.38 11.10 3.82
C LEU A 189 8.24 12.54 4.34
N SER A 190 9.28 13.35 4.14
CA SER A 190 9.19 14.81 4.32
C SER A 190 8.21 15.39 3.30
N SER A 191 7.47 16.44 3.68
CA SER A 191 6.56 17.17 2.79
C SER A 191 7.25 17.82 1.58
N ASP A 192 8.58 17.96 1.62
CA ASP A 192 9.39 18.51 0.52
C ASP A 192 9.54 17.52 -0.65
N CYS A 193 9.26 16.23 -0.42
CA CYS A 193 9.29 15.21 -1.45
C CYS A 193 7.95 15.15 -2.19
N GLU A 194 7.98 15.11 -3.52
CA GLU A 194 6.78 15.06 -4.35
C GLU A 194 5.87 13.86 -4.02
N GLN A 195 6.46 12.76 -3.55
CA GLN A 195 5.80 11.52 -3.20
C GLN A 195 5.17 11.54 -1.80
N ALA A 196 5.33 12.61 -1.01
CA ALA A 196 4.88 12.65 0.39
C ALA A 196 3.38 12.40 0.57
N THR A 197 2.56 12.78 -0.41
CA THR A 197 1.11 12.52 -0.42
C THR A 197 0.76 11.02 -0.45
N ARG A 198 1.68 10.18 -0.93
CA ARG A 198 1.57 8.71 -0.95
C ARG A 198 2.11 8.05 0.33
N SER A 199 2.56 8.86 1.29
CA SER A 199 3.07 8.40 2.58
C SER A 199 1.96 8.38 3.64
N THR A 200 0.81 7.78 3.29
CA THR A 200 -0.40 7.75 4.13
C THR A 200 -0.89 6.31 4.34
N THR A 201 -1.67 6.11 5.39
CA THR A 201 -2.30 4.81 5.68
C THR A 201 -3.47 4.57 4.72
N THR A 202 -3.44 3.44 4.03
CA THR A 202 -4.53 2.99 3.16
C THR A 202 -5.37 1.95 3.90
N PRO A 203 -6.68 2.18 4.12
CA PRO A 203 -7.57 1.19 4.72
C PRO A 203 -7.90 0.06 3.73
N LEU A 204 -7.97 -1.16 4.23
CA LEU A 204 -8.26 -2.37 3.47
C LEU A 204 -9.58 -2.99 3.94
N SER A 205 -10.44 -3.32 2.98
CA SER A 205 -11.70 -4.02 3.18
C SER A 205 -11.53 -5.50 2.83
N PRO A 206 -12.21 -6.42 3.52
CA PRO A 206 -12.06 -7.86 3.29
C PRO A 206 -12.55 -8.28 1.90
N GLY A 207 -11.90 -9.29 1.32
CA GLY A 207 -12.27 -9.92 0.05
C GLY A 207 -12.15 -9.00 -1.16
N ARG A 208 -11.20 -8.06 -1.12
CA ARG A 208 -10.95 -7.06 -2.17
C ARG A 208 -9.53 -7.11 -2.69
N ASP A 209 -9.42 -6.74 -3.96
CA ASP A 209 -8.16 -6.50 -4.65
C ASP A 209 -7.83 -5.01 -4.65
N TYR A 210 -6.55 -4.71 -4.48
CA TYR A 210 -6.00 -3.36 -4.41
C TYR A 210 -4.74 -3.25 -5.24
N GLU A 211 -4.57 -2.10 -5.88
CA GLU A 211 -3.29 -1.61 -6.39
C GLU A 211 -2.96 -0.33 -5.61
N ILE A 212 -1.89 -0.36 -4.81
CA ILE A 212 -1.53 0.71 -3.89
C ILE A 212 -0.13 1.18 -4.21
N VAL A 213 0.00 2.49 -4.41
CA VAL A 213 1.30 3.16 -4.43
C VAL A 213 1.52 3.79 -3.06
N ILE A 214 2.54 3.31 -2.34
CA ILE A 214 2.89 3.80 -1.01
C ILE A 214 4.34 4.27 -0.99
N ALA A 215 4.57 5.40 -0.34
CA ALA A 215 5.89 5.99 -0.22
C ALA A 215 6.35 6.06 1.24
N PHE A 216 7.60 5.72 1.51
CA PHE A 216 8.16 5.69 2.85
C PHE A 216 9.67 5.94 2.85
N HIS A 217 10.17 6.47 3.95
CA HIS A 217 11.57 6.82 4.10
C HIS A 217 12.35 5.65 4.70
N LEU A 218 13.41 5.25 3.99
CA LEU A 218 14.50 4.41 4.48
C LEU A 218 15.82 5.16 4.27
N ASP A 219 16.89 4.74 4.94
CA ASP A 219 18.23 5.28 4.65
C ASP A 219 18.61 5.01 3.18
N ASP A 220 19.31 5.96 2.54
CA ASP A 220 19.78 5.82 1.16
C ASP A 220 20.70 4.60 0.96
N SER A 221 21.38 4.15 2.02
CA SER A 221 22.21 2.94 2.01
C SER A 221 21.43 1.63 2.04
N ALA A 222 20.11 1.66 2.32
CA ALA A 222 19.29 0.46 2.44
C ALA A 222 19.38 -0.39 1.17
N GLN A 223 19.63 -1.69 1.36
CA GLN A 223 19.67 -2.68 0.28
C GLN A 223 18.44 -3.57 0.28
N GLN A 224 17.76 -3.69 1.42
CA GLN A 224 16.60 -4.55 1.62
C GLN A 224 15.56 -3.82 2.46
N ALA A 225 14.31 -4.07 2.13
CA ALA A 225 13.17 -3.64 2.93
C ALA A 225 12.36 -4.86 3.36
N MET A 226 11.65 -4.73 4.47
CA MET A 226 10.73 -5.72 5.00
C MET A 226 9.34 -5.13 5.06
N LEU A 227 8.36 -5.78 4.43
CA LEU A 227 6.95 -5.55 4.66
C LEU A 227 6.52 -6.39 5.87
N ARG A 228 5.97 -5.78 6.91
CA ARG A 228 5.53 -6.42 8.14
C ARG A 228 4.27 -5.76 8.68
N PRO A 229 3.10 -6.10 8.12
CA PRO A 229 1.81 -5.81 8.73
C PRO A 229 1.76 -6.34 10.16
N ASN A 230 0.94 -5.71 11.00
CA ASN A 230 0.79 -6.10 12.39
C ASN A 230 0.46 -7.60 12.53
N GLY A 231 1.06 -8.27 13.52
CA GLY A 231 0.84 -9.69 13.79
C GLY A 231 1.57 -10.68 12.85
N THR A 232 2.42 -10.20 11.95
CA THR A 232 3.17 -11.03 11.00
C THR A 232 4.67 -11.10 11.32
N ALA A 233 5.37 -12.11 10.79
CA ALA A 233 6.83 -12.18 10.86
C ALA A 233 7.53 -11.24 9.86
N GLY A 234 6.91 -11.00 8.71
CA GLY A 234 7.36 -10.07 7.68
C GLY A 234 7.96 -10.74 6.44
N TRP A 235 8.08 -9.96 5.36
CA TRP A 235 8.57 -10.39 4.05
C TRP A 235 9.63 -9.42 3.56
N ILE A 236 10.85 -9.93 3.35
CA ILE A 236 12.04 -9.19 2.94
C ILE A 236 12.15 -9.21 1.42
N PHE A 237 12.37 -8.05 0.81
CA PHE A 237 12.65 -7.91 -0.62
C PHE A 237 13.84 -6.98 -0.85
N ASP A 238 14.56 -7.23 -1.94
CA ASP A 238 15.70 -6.42 -2.34
C ASP A 238 15.23 -5.09 -2.94
N LEU A 239 15.92 -4.01 -2.57
CA LEU A 239 15.70 -2.69 -3.13
C LEU A 239 16.61 -2.50 -4.36
N PRO A 240 16.13 -1.84 -5.43
CA PRO A 240 17.01 -1.48 -6.53
C PRO A 240 18.10 -0.50 -6.06
N PRO A 241 19.21 -0.38 -6.80
CA PRO A 241 20.21 0.64 -6.51
C PRO A 241 19.61 2.03 -6.68
N LEU A 242 20.14 3.01 -5.94
CA LEU A 242 19.78 4.41 -6.15
C LEU A 242 20.18 4.86 -7.55
N THR A 243 19.26 5.53 -8.25
CA THR A 243 19.54 6.21 -9.51
C THR A 243 20.43 7.42 -9.23
N THR A 244 21.74 7.29 -9.44
CA THR A 244 22.65 8.44 -9.36
C THR A 244 22.43 9.34 -10.57
N VAL A 245 21.94 10.55 -10.35
CA VAL A 245 21.95 11.58 -11.39
C VAL A 245 23.41 11.95 -11.65
N ALA A 246 23.94 11.52 -12.80
CA ALA A 246 25.27 11.94 -13.23
C ALA A 246 25.22 13.45 -13.50
N VAL A 247 25.82 14.24 -12.61
CA VAL A 247 26.09 15.65 -12.91
C VAL A 247 27.18 15.66 -13.97
N THR A 248 26.78 15.85 -15.23
CA THR A 248 27.72 16.16 -16.31
C THR A 248 28.29 17.54 -16.02
N THR A 249 29.40 17.60 -15.28
CA THR A 249 30.24 18.79 -15.24
C THR A 249 30.84 18.92 -16.64
N SER A 250 30.20 19.73 -17.48
CA SER A 250 30.74 20.13 -18.77
C SER A 250 32.16 20.69 -18.55
N PRO A 251 33.21 20.17 -19.21
CA PRO A 251 34.54 20.69 -19.03
C PRO A 251 34.58 22.17 -19.44
N ALA A 252 35.01 23.01 -18.51
CA ALA A 252 35.22 24.44 -18.75
C ALA A 252 36.13 24.61 -19.99
N ALA A 253 35.64 25.38 -20.96
CA ALA A 253 36.38 25.70 -22.16
C ALA A 253 37.75 26.32 -21.79
N ALA A 254 38.81 25.83 -22.45
CA ALA A 254 40.13 26.42 -22.36
C ALA A 254 40.08 27.90 -22.77
N PRO A 255 40.85 28.81 -22.14
CA PRO A 255 40.93 30.19 -22.58
C PRO A 255 41.60 30.25 -23.95
N THR A 256 40.82 30.58 -24.99
CA THR A 256 41.34 30.91 -26.31
C THR A 256 41.96 32.30 -26.25
N THR A 257 43.28 32.39 -26.10
CA THR A 257 44.03 33.60 -26.42
C THR A 257 43.90 33.84 -27.92
N GLY A 258 43.13 34.84 -28.32
CA GLY A 258 43.09 35.30 -29.69
C GLY A 258 44.34 36.10 -30.05
N GLU A 259 44.85 35.92 -31.26
CA GLU A 259 45.23 37.06 -32.10
C GLU A 259 45.20 36.66 -33.59
N SER A 260 44.72 37.60 -34.40
CA SER A 260 44.28 37.46 -35.78
C SER A 260 45.40 37.40 -36.82
N ALA A 261 45.00 36.87 -37.98
CA ALA A 261 45.68 36.72 -39.26
C ALA A 261 46.57 37.88 -39.76
N THR A 262 47.64 37.55 -40.51
CA THR A 262 47.87 38.07 -41.88
C THR A 262 48.94 37.26 -42.63
N THR A 263 48.61 36.78 -43.84
CA THR A 263 49.60 36.41 -44.86
C THR A 263 49.89 37.64 -45.72
N PRO A 264 51.17 37.98 -45.97
CA PRO A 264 51.55 38.25 -47.36
C PRO A 264 52.94 37.69 -47.74
N THR A 265 52.96 37.10 -48.93
CA THR A 265 53.95 37.25 -50.02
C THR A 265 55.37 37.73 -49.67
N GLY A 266 56.32 36.80 -49.81
CA GLY A 266 57.55 36.94 -50.60
C GLY A 266 58.62 37.94 -50.15
N THR A 267 59.80 37.42 -49.75
CA THR A 267 61.09 37.99 -50.18
C THR A 267 62.18 36.91 -50.13
N LYS A 268 62.81 36.70 -51.28
CA LYS A 268 64.08 36.01 -51.51
C LYS A 268 65.21 36.75 -50.78
N LEU A 269 66.02 36.06 -49.98
CA LEU A 269 67.41 36.43 -49.74
C LEU A 269 68.30 35.18 -49.85
N THR A 270 69.16 35.23 -50.85
CA THR A 270 70.25 34.31 -51.16
C THR A 270 71.54 34.87 -50.55
N THR A 271 72.50 33.98 -50.27
CA THR A 271 73.95 34.26 -50.09
C THR A 271 74.34 34.89 -48.76
N THR A 272 75.43 34.54 -48.08
CA THR A 272 76.53 33.54 -48.14
C THR A 272 77.36 33.90 -46.90
N ASP A 273 77.80 32.95 -46.08
CA ASP A 273 79.17 32.89 -45.54
C ASP A 273 79.28 31.72 -44.54
N ILE A 274 79.94 30.63 -44.91
CA ILE A 274 80.82 29.87 -43.99
C ILE A 274 81.96 29.33 -44.85
N ALA A 275 83.15 29.89 -44.64
CA ALA A 275 84.44 29.36 -45.08
C ALA A 275 85.06 28.52 -43.95
N GLU A 276 85.55 27.33 -44.28
CA GLU A 276 86.63 26.59 -43.59
C GLU A 276 87.28 25.73 -44.66
N ALA A 277 88.52 26.03 -45.05
CA ALA A 277 89.78 25.51 -44.49
C ALA A 277 90.25 24.24 -45.22
#